data_AF-A0A7X6WE77-F1
#
_entry.id   AF-A0A7X6WE77-F1
#
_cell.length_a   1.000
_cell.length_b   1.000
_cell.length_c   1.000
_cell.angle_alpha   90.00
_cell.angle_beta   90.00
_cell.angle_gamma   90.00
#
_symmetry.space_group_name_H-M   'P 1'
#
loop_
_entity.id
_entity.type
_entity.pdbx_description
1 polymer ?
#
loop_
_entity_poly.entity_id
_entity_poly.type
_entity_poly.pdbx_seq_one_letter_code
_entity_poly.pdbx_strand_id
1 'polypeptide(L)'
;KMVFGGFGRNVFNPALVARAFVYVSFPAPLTIVWSKAMNGFPGGFATYITEGIEAVSQATPMLLFRDSGQMVSKLDLLLGNVSGSIGETSAILIILAGIYLIYKKVASWQTMAGCFVGFIGLSTILHYIGMPEVPHPLYGVLTGGFLFGTIFMATDPISSPKTVEGRWVYGIIIGIVTVIIRGFALFAGGVMFAILMGNTFAPIMDEGVRAYKKHKKEKAEKDKEVIV
;
A
#
# COMPACT_ATOMS: atom_id res chain seq x y z
N LYS A 1 -4.36 9.27 -17.01
CA LYS A 1 -4.16 8.22 -18.04
C LYS A 1 -4.30 8.79 -19.47
N MET A 2 -5.50 9.18 -19.92
CA MET A 2 -5.68 9.66 -21.30
C MET A 2 -4.90 10.95 -21.63
N VAL A 3 -4.79 11.86 -20.67
CA VAL A 3 -4.02 13.12 -20.81
C VAL A 3 -2.54 12.88 -21.16
N PHE A 4 -1.95 11.75 -20.72
CA PHE A 4 -0.53 11.43 -20.97
C PHE A 4 -0.32 10.54 -22.21
N GLY A 5 -1.34 10.38 -23.06
CA GLY A 5 -1.24 9.60 -24.29
C GLY A 5 -1.60 8.11 -24.15
N GLY A 6 -2.36 7.74 -23.12
CA GLY A 6 -2.99 6.42 -23.03
C GLY A 6 -2.19 5.35 -22.28
N PHE A 7 -2.36 4.08 -22.67
CA PHE A 7 -1.76 2.93 -21.98
C PHE A 7 -0.23 2.91 -22.14
N GLY A 8 0.50 2.63 -21.06
CA GLY A 8 1.97 2.55 -21.06
C GLY A 8 2.72 3.88 -20.88
N ARG A 9 2.03 5.02 -20.87
CA ARG A 9 2.62 6.36 -20.64
C ARG A 9 2.19 6.98 -19.31
N ASN A 10 1.80 6.15 -18.34
CA ASN A 10 1.29 6.63 -17.05
C ASN A 10 2.44 6.94 -16.09
N VAL A 11 2.59 8.22 -15.73
CA VAL A 11 3.50 8.65 -14.66
C VAL A 11 3.04 8.10 -13.30
N PHE A 12 1.74 8.03 -13.08
CA PHE A 12 1.13 7.56 -11.82
C PHE A 12 0.17 6.40 -12.08
N ASN A 13 0.04 5.50 -11.10
CA ASN A 13 -1.00 4.47 -11.10
C ASN A 13 -2.39 5.14 -11.19
N PRO A 14 -3.14 4.95 -12.30
CA PRO A 14 -4.35 5.70 -12.55
C PRO A 14 -5.51 5.35 -11.61
N ALA A 15 -5.56 4.11 -11.11
CA ALA A 15 -6.58 3.70 -10.14
C ALA A 15 -6.36 4.40 -8.80
N LEU A 16 -5.10 4.54 -8.37
CA LEU A 16 -4.75 5.26 -7.16
C LEU A 16 -5.03 6.76 -7.28
N VAL A 17 -4.74 7.38 -8.43
CA VAL A 17 -5.07 8.80 -8.66
C VAL A 17 -6.58 9.02 -8.56
N ALA A 18 -7.38 8.14 -9.16
CA ALA A 18 -8.84 8.22 -9.06
C ALA A 18 -9.32 8.06 -7.61
N ARG A 19 -8.81 7.05 -6.88
CA ARG A 19 -9.13 6.86 -5.46
C ARG A 19 -8.74 8.07 -4.62
N ALA A 20 -7.54 8.63 -4.83
CA ALA A 20 -7.06 9.80 -4.11
C ALA A 20 -7.92 11.04 -4.39
N PHE A 21 -8.33 11.26 -5.65
CA PHE A 21 -9.25 12.33 -6.01
C PHE A 21 -10.59 12.21 -5.26
N VAL A 22 -11.23 11.03 -5.30
CA VAL A 22 -12.50 10.83 -4.59
C VAL A 22 -12.31 10.98 -3.08
N TYR A 23 -11.21 10.45 -2.53
CA TYR A 23 -10.91 10.50 -1.11
C TYR A 23 -10.71 11.93 -0.59
N VAL A 24 -10.12 12.83 -1.40
CA VAL A 24 -9.91 14.24 -1.04
C VAL A 24 -11.13 15.11 -1.33
N SER A 25 -11.78 14.91 -2.48
CA SER A 25 -12.90 15.74 -2.92
C SER A 25 -14.24 15.34 -2.30
N PHE A 26 -14.42 14.07 -1.95
CA PHE A 26 -15.65 13.51 -1.39
C PHE A 26 -15.35 12.62 -0.17
N PRO A 27 -14.77 13.18 0.91
CA PRO A 27 -14.38 12.39 2.08
C PRO A 27 -15.60 11.79 2.79
N ALA A 28 -16.68 12.56 2.99
CA ALA A 28 -17.82 12.10 3.79
C ALA A 28 -18.50 10.82 3.24
N PRO A 29 -18.82 10.69 1.94
CA PRO A 29 -19.37 9.45 1.40
C PRO A 29 -18.40 8.26 1.45
N LEU A 30 -17.09 8.50 1.54
CA LEU A 30 -16.08 7.46 1.41
C LEU A 30 -15.47 7.04 2.76
N THR A 31 -15.58 7.87 3.80
CA THR A 31 -15.03 7.58 5.13
C THR A 31 -16.06 7.62 6.25
N ILE A 32 -17.17 8.35 6.11
CA ILE A 32 -18.11 8.65 7.20
C ILE A 32 -19.41 7.84 7.05
N VAL A 33 -19.89 7.63 5.82
CA VAL A 33 -21.15 6.90 5.56
C VAL A 33 -20.84 5.47 5.13
N TRP A 34 -21.07 4.51 6.03
CA TRP A 34 -20.94 3.07 5.73
C TRP A 34 -22.31 2.41 5.60
N SER A 35 -22.47 1.57 4.58
CA SER A 35 -23.63 0.71 4.42
C SER A 35 -23.53 -0.49 5.36
N LYS A 36 -24.61 -0.81 6.08
CA LYS A 36 -24.69 -1.98 6.96
C LYS A 36 -24.49 -3.25 6.15
N ALA A 37 -23.49 -4.06 6.49
CA ALA A 37 -23.33 -5.39 5.93
C ALA A 37 -24.54 -6.26 6.35
N MET A 38 -25.22 -6.88 5.40
CA MET A 38 -26.38 -7.73 5.70
C MET A 38 -25.92 -9.04 6.33
N ASN A 39 -26.41 -9.31 7.55
CA ASN A 39 -26.14 -10.55 8.28
C ASN A 39 -27.35 -11.48 8.20
N GLY A 40 -27.12 -12.77 7.94
CA GLY A 40 -28.14 -13.83 7.88
C GLY A 40 -28.54 -14.25 6.45
N PHE A 41 -29.13 -15.43 6.29
CA PHE A 41 -29.67 -15.92 5.02
C PHE A 41 -31.14 -15.46 4.86
N PRO A 42 -31.56 -14.87 3.71
CA PRO A 42 -30.91 -14.85 2.39
C PRO A 42 -30.12 -13.57 2.08
N GLY A 43 -29.64 -12.84 3.08
CA GLY A 43 -28.49 -11.92 2.97
C GLY A 43 -28.41 -11.03 1.73
N GLY A 44 -29.48 -10.29 1.43
CA GLY A 44 -29.50 -9.32 0.33
C GLY A 44 -30.03 -9.79 -1.02
N PHE A 45 -30.47 -11.05 -1.12
CA PHE A 45 -31.20 -11.52 -2.30
C PHE A 45 -32.70 -11.14 -2.28
N ALA A 46 -33.26 -10.79 -1.12
CA ALA A 46 -34.70 -10.58 -0.94
C ALA A 46 -35.11 -9.14 -0.56
N THR A 47 -34.15 -8.23 -0.31
CA THR A 47 -34.45 -6.90 0.24
C THR A 47 -33.66 -5.83 -0.52
N TYR A 48 -34.37 -4.88 -1.13
CA TYR A 48 -33.76 -3.68 -1.70
C TYR A 48 -33.37 -2.72 -0.57
N ILE A 49 -32.19 -2.09 -0.73
CA ILE A 49 -31.61 -1.11 0.19
C ILE A 49 -32.46 0.16 0.13
N THR A 50 -33.61 0.22 0.79
CA THR A 50 -34.44 1.44 0.76
C THR A 50 -35.08 1.86 2.07
N GLU A 51 -35.05 1.11 3.16
CA GLU A 51 -35.70 1.56 4.40
C GLU A 51 -34.85 1.34 5.66
N GLY A 52 -34.60 2.44 6.39
CA GLY A 52 -34.06 2.44 7.75
C GLY A 52 -32.56 2.17 7.85
N ILE A 53 -31.73 3.13 7.43
CA ILE A 53 -30.28 3.10 7.65
C ILE A 53 -30.00 3.38 9.15
N GLU A 54 -30.19 2.36 9.98
CA GLU A 54 -29.45 2.28 11.24
C GLU A 54 -28.00 1.93 10.89
N ALA A 55 -27.22 2.98 10.62
CA ALA A 55 -25.80 2.91 10.36
C ALA A 55 -25.08 2.43 11.63
N VAL A 56 -24.86 1.12 11.75
CA VAL A 56 -23.78 0.62 12.61
C VAL A 56 -22.48 0.86 11.85
N SER A 57 -22.00 2.11 11.92
CA SER A 57 -20.68 2.49 11.44
C SER A 57 -19.65 1.78 12.31
N GLN A 58 -19.00 0.76 11.76
CA GLN A 58 -17.83 0.17 12.41
C GLN A 58 -16.58 0.80 11.82
N ALA A 59 -15.77 1.41 12.68
CA ALA A 59 -14.47 1.93 12.30
C ALA A 59 -13.59 0.79 11.77
N THR A 60 -12.87 1.05 10.67
CA THR A 60 -11.86 0.10 10.19
C THR A 60 -10.85 -0.20 11.31
N PRO A 61 -10.25 -1.40 11.38
CA PRO A 61 -9.32 -1.75 12.47
C PRO A 61 -8.17 -0.77 12.71
N MET A 62 -7.78 -0.02 11.67
CA MET A 62 -6.78 1.04 11.79
C MET A 62 -7.36 2.31 12.44
N LEU A 63 -8.57 2.72 12.09
CA LEU A 63 -9.25 3.85 12.73
C LEU A 63 -9.62 3.53 14.19
N LEU A 64 -10.12 2.31 14.44
CA LEU A 64 -10.45 1.84 15.79
C LEU A 64 -9.22 1.87 16.71
N PHE A 65 -8.05 1.48 16.19
CA PHE A 65 -6.79 1.59 16.91
C PHE A 65 -6.41 3.05 17.22
N ARG A 66 -6.62 3.98 16.27
CA ARG A 66 -6.30 5.40 16.50
C ARG A 66 -7.22 6.06 17.53
N ASP A 67 -8.50 5.74 17.50
CA ASP A 67 -9.48 6.36 18.40
C ASP A 67 -9.43 5.78 19.81
N SER A 68 -9.18 4.47 19.95
CA SER A 68 -9.36 3.77 21.24
C SER A 68 -8.15 2.96 21.70
N GLY A 69 -7.09 2.87 20.89
CA GLY A 69 -5.95 1.98 21.14
C GLY A 69 -6.30 0.48 21.07
N GLN A 70 -7.56 0.13 20.78
CA GLN A 70 -7.99 -1.26 20.72
C GLN A 70 -7.46 -1.94 19.46
N MET A 71 -6.99 -3.18 19.63
CA MET A 71 -6.56 -4.03 18.54
C MET A 71 -7.59 -5.14 18.32
N VAL A 72 -8.07 -5.26 17.08
CA VAL A 72 -8.95 -6.35 16.68
C VAL A 72 -8.16 -7.67 16.68
N SER A 73 -8.84 -8.79 16.94
CA SER A 73 -8.24 -10.12 16.93
C SER A 73 -7.48 -10.39 15.63
N LYS A 74 -6.29 -10.97 15.75
CA LYS A 74 -5.43 -11.32 14.61
C LYS A 74 -6.12 -12.33 13.68
N LEU A 75 -6.95 -13.22 14.22
CA LEU A 75 -7.68 -14.22 13.42
C LEU A 75 -8.75 -13.56 12.55
N ASP A 76 -9.46 -12.58 13.08
CA ASP A 76 -10.47 -11.83 12.33
C ASP A 76 -9.83 -10.98 11.23
N LEU A 77 -8.64 -10.40 11.50
CA LEU A 77 -7.84 -9.71 10.49
C LEU A 77 -7.30 -10.64 9.40
N LEU A 78 -6.96 -11.89 9.73
CA LEU A 78 -6.47 -12.85 8.76
C LEU A 78 -7.58 -13.37 7.84
N LEU A 79 -8.75 -13.70 8.43
CA LEU A 79 -9.92 -14.18 7.71
C LEU A 79 -10.65 -13.05 6.97
N GLY A 80 -10.50 -11.81 7.45
CA GLY A 80 -11.15 -10.62 6.89
C GLY A 80 -12.56 -10.37 7.42
N ASN A 81 -12.89 -10.93 8.60
CA ASN A 81 -14.14 -10.68 9.32
C ASN A 81 -14.07 -9.35 10.08
N VAL A 82 -13.65 -8.30 9.38
CA VAL A 82 -13.45 -6.96 9.93
C VAL A 82 -14.01 -5.92 8.97
N SER A 83 -14.34 -4.76 9.50
CA SER A 83 -14.91 -3.65 8.73
C SER A 83 -13.85 -3.08 7.78
N GLY A 84 -14.19 -2.98 6.50
CA GLY A 84 -13.30 -2.48 5.46
C GLY A 84 -13.84 -2.73 4.05
N SER A 85 -13.07 -2.34 3.04
CA SER A 85 -13.46 -2.55 1.64
C SER A 85 -13.43 -4.03 1.26
N ILE A 86 -14.44 -4.49 0.52
CA ILE A 86 -14.52 -5.87 0.02
C ILE A 86 -13.24 -6.19 -0.77
N GLY A 87 -12.53 -7.24 -0.36
CA GLY A 87 -11.27 -7.68 -0.97
C GLY A 87 -10.00 -7.10 -0.33
N GLU A 88 -10.08 -6.07 0.50
CA GLU A 88 -8.95 -5.52 1.28
C GLU A 88 -8.79 -6.22 2.63
N THR A 89 -9.89 -6.76 3.18
CA THR A 89 -9.96 -7.27 4.56
C THR A 89 -9.32 -8.65 4.73
N SER A 90 -9.43 -9.55 3.75
CA SER A 90 -8.93 -10.93 3.88
C SER A 90 -7.45 -11.04 3.54
N ALA A 91 -6.58 -10.90 4.54
CA ALA A 91 -5.13 -10.99 4.37
C ALA A 91 -4.67 -12.32 3.75
N ILE A 92 -5.31 -13.45 4.10
CA ILE A 92 -4.97 -14.78 3.55
C ILE A 92 -5.13 -14.81 2.03
N LEU A 93 -6.28 -14.33 1.52
CA LEU A 93 -6.57 -14.33 0.08
C LEU A 93 -5.61 -13.39 -0.67
N ILE A 94 -5.30 -12.23 -0.08
CA ILE A 94 -4.35 -11.28 -0.65
C ILE A 94 -2.94 -11.89 -0.74
N ILE A 95 -2.48 -12.57 0.32
CA ILE A 95 -1.16 -13.22 0.33
C ILE A 95 -1.10 -14.35 -0.70
N LEU A 96 -2.14 -15.20 -0.77
CA LEU A 96 -2.22 -16.27 -1.78
C LEU A 96 -2.19 -15.71 -3.20
N ALA A 97 -2.94 -14.64 -3.46
CA ALA A 97 -2.90 -13.94 -4.75
C ALA A 97 -1.52 -13.34 -5.04
N GLY A 98 -0.85 -12.76 -4.04
CA GLY A 98 0.52 -12.24 -4.17
C GLY A 98 1.53 -13.33 -4.54
N ILE A 99 1.47 -14.49 -3.88
CA ILE A 99 2.31 -15.66 -4.21
C ILE A 99 2.05 -16.10 -5.65
N TYR A 100 0.78 -16.18 -6.05
CA TYR A 100 0.40 -16.53 -7.42
C TYR A 100 0.93 -15.53 -8.46
N LEU A 101 0.86 -14.22 -8.19
CA LEU A 101 1.37 -13.18 -9.08
C LEU A 101 2.90 -13.21 -9.24
N ILE A 102 3.62 -13.50 -8.14
CA ILE A 102 5.08 -13.70 -8.17
C ILE A 102 5.42 -14.95 -8.98
N TYR A 103 4.70 -16.06 -8.77
CA TYR A 103 4.91 -17.30 -9.51
C TYR A 103 4.72 -17.12 -11.03
N LYS A 104 3.69 -16.36 -11.42
CA LYS A 104 3.44 -16.01 -12.83
C LYS A 104 4.40 -14.96 -13.39
N LYS A 105 5.33 -14.43 -12.58
CA LYS A 105 6.31 -13.39 -12.96
C LYS A 105 5.68 -12.11 -13.52
N VAL A 106 4.46 -11.80 -13.12
CA VAL A 106 3.75 -10.59 -13.54
C VAL A 106 4.09 -9.42 -12.62
N ALA A 107 4.35 -9.70 -11.34
CA ALA A 107 4.63 -8.69 -10.32
C ALA A 107 6.09 -8.75 -9.82
N SER A 108 6.66 -7.60 -9.49
CA SER A 108 8.03 -7.48 -8.97
C SER A 108 8.10 -7.85 -7.49
N TRP A 109 8.66 -9.02 -7.18
CA TRP A 109 8.88 -9.44 -5.80
C TRP A 109 9.79 -8.48 -5.02
N GLN A 110 10.73 -7.80 -5.71
CA GLN A 110 11.63 -6.81 -5.09
C GLN A 110 10.86 -5.60 -4.54
N THR A 111 9.85 -5.13 -5.28
CA THR A 111 9.01 -4.02 -4.83
C THR A 111 8.20 -4.43 -3.60
N MET A 112 7.59 -5.62 -3.64
CA MET A 112 6.83 -6.15 -2.51
C MET A 112 7.73 -6.26 -1.27
N ALA A 113 8.87 -6.94 -1.39
CA ALA A 113 9.83 -7.11 -0.31
C ALA A 113 10.34 -5.76 0.21
N GLY A 114 10.64 -4.81 -0.66
CA GLY A 114 11.03 -3.46 -0.29
C GLY A 114 9.97 -2.76 0.56
N CYS A 115 8.69 -2.83 0.17
CA CYS A 115 7.58 -2.28 0.95
C CYS A 115 7.52 -2.88 2.35
N PHE A 116 7.61 -4.22 2.47
CA PHE A 116 7.62 -4.88 3.78
C PHE A 116 8.83 -4.47 4.63
N VAL A 117 10.03 -4.40 4.04
CA VAL A 117 11.25 -4.00 4.75
C VAL A 117 11.14 -2.57 5.26
N GLY A 118 10.70 -1.63 4.42
CA GLY A 118 10.52 -0.23 4.82
C GLY A 118 9.45 -0.06 5.90
N PHE A 119 8.32 -0.75 5.75
CA PHE A 119 7.20 -0.68 6.70
C PHE A 119 7.57 -1.31 8.04
N ILE A 120 8.02 -2.56 8.04
CA ILE A 120 8.38 -3.27 9.27
C ILE A 120 9.56 -2.58 9.94
N GLY A 121 10.57 -2.16 9.18
CA GLY A 121 11.74 -1.46 9.72
C GLY A 121 11.35 -0.21 10.51
N LEU A 122 10.66 0.74 9.86
CA LEU A 122 10.27 1.98 10.54
C LEU A 122 9.22 1.73 11.64
N SER A 123 8.22 0.89 11.38
CA SER A 123 7.17 0.59 12.38
C SER A 123 7.77 -0.04 13.64
N THR A 124 8.77 -0.91 13.50
CA THR A 124 9.44 -1.55 14.64
C THR A 124 10.23 -0.51 15.45
N ILE A 125 10.99 0.35 14.77
CA ILE A 125 11.76 1.43 15.41
C ILE A 125 10.82 2.34 16.21
N LEU A 126 9.75 2.84 15.58
CA LEU A 126 8.81 3.77 16.24
C LEU A 126 8.03 3.12 17.37
N HIS A 127 7.68 1.83 17.23
CA HIS A 127 6.99 1.08 18.28
C HIS A 127 7.89 0.91 19.52
N TYR A 128 9.17 0.56 19.34
CA TYR A 128 10.11 0.41 20.46
C TYR A 128 10.56 1.73 21.10
N ILE A 129 10.53 2.83 20.35
CA ILE A 129 10.70 4.19 20.90
C ILE A 129 9.50 4.58 21.78
N GLY A 130 8.41 3.81 21.76
CA GLY A 130 7.24 4.02 22.61
C GLY A 130 6.22 4.98 21.99
N MET A 131 6.20 5.14 20.67
CA MET A 131 5.22 6.00 20.01
C MET A 131 3.83 5.32 20.00
N PRO A 132 2.82 5.83 20.72
CA PRO A 132 1.53 5.18 20.87
C PRO A 132 0.71 5.16 19.57
N GLU A 133 0.97 6.10 18.66
CA GLU A 133 0.29 6.20 17.37
C GLU A 133 0.65 5.07 16.40
N VAL A 134 1.76 4.36 16.65
CA VAL A 134 2.25 3.29 15.77
C VAL A 134 1.98 1.93 16.42
N PRO A 135 1.07 1.12 15.86
CA PRO A 135 0.78 -0.20 16.40
C PRO A 135 1.97 -1.15 16.19
N HIS A 136 1.88 -2.32 16.82
CA HIS A 136 2.82 -3.40 16.58
C HIS A 136 2.96 -3.68 15.07
N PRO A 137 4.17 -3.87 14.51
CA PRO A 137 4.41 -3.97 13.07
C PRO A 137 3.52 -4.99 12.35
N LEU A 138 3.34 -6.16 12.97
CA LEU A 138 2.47 -7.22 12.42
C LEU A 138 1.00 -6.76 12.30
N TYR A 139 0.49 -6.02 13.29
CA TYR A 139 -0.87 -5.46 13.22
C TYR A 139 -0.95 -4.41 12.13
N GLY A 140 0.05 -3.53 12.02
CA GLY A 140 0.13 -2.52 10.97
C GLY A 140 0.12 -3.11 9.55
N VAL A 141 0.80 -4.24 9.34
CA VAL A 141 0.82 -4.94 8.04
C VAL A 141 -0.55 -5.51 7.69
N LEU A 142 -1.24 -6.13 8.66
CA LEU A 142 -2.52 -6.81 8.45
C LEU A 142 -3.71 -5.85 8.32
N THR A 143 -3.54 -4.58 8.68
CA THR A 143 -4.63 -3.60 8.74
C THR A 143 -4.53 -2.55 7.64
N GLY A 144 -5.66 -1.85 7.39
CA GLY A 144 -5.82 -0.68 6.51
C GLY A 144 -5.05 -0.72 5.19
N GLY A 145 -5.17 -1.85 4.50
CA GLY A 145 -4.88 -1.95 3.08
C GLY A 145 -3.42 -1.99 2.70
N PHE A 146 -2.50 -2.13 3.67
CA PHE A 146 -1.08 -2.20 3.37
C PHE A 146 -0.74 -3.41 2.49
N LEU A 147 -1.24 -4.60 2.85
CA LEU A 147 -1.04 -5.82 2.04
C LEU A 147 -1.62 -5.66 0.64
N PHE A 148 -2.85 -5.19 0.54
CA PHE A 148 -3.53 -5.00 -0.74
C PHE A 148 -2.77 -4.01 -1.63
N GLY A 149 -2.41 -2.84 -1.09
CA GLY A 149 -1.66 -1.82 -1.82
C GLY A 149 -0.28 -2.29 -2.25
N THR A 150 0.42 -3.03 -1.40
CA THR A 150 1.75 -3.59 -1.71
C THR A 150 1.68 -4.61 -2.84
N ILE A 151 0.70 -5.51 -2.81
CA ILE A 151 0.63 -6.65 -3.74
C ILE A 151 -0.01 -6.29 -5.08
N PHE A 152 -1.03 -5.43 -5.09
CA PHE A 152 -1.81 -5.16 -6.30
C PHE A 152 -1.58 -3.78 -6.91
N MET A 153 -1.09 -2.80 -6.14
CA MET A 153 -0.99 -1.41 -6.60
C MET A 153 0.46 -0.93 -6.76
N ALA A 154 1.35 -1.27 -5.83
CA ALA A 154 2.75 -0.88 -5.86
C ALA A 154 3.55 -1.63 -6.95
N THR A 155 3.11 -2.83 -7.33
CA THR A 155 3.78 -3.65 -8.36
C THR A 155 3.29 -3.39 -9.79
N ASP A 156 2.64 -2.24 -10.04
CA ASP A 156 2.24 -1.85 -11.40
C ASP A 156 3.48 -1.62 -12.28
N PRO A 157 3.70 -2.39 -13.37
CA PRO A 157 4.93 -2.32 -14.17
C PRO A 157 5.11 -1.02 -14.95
N ILE A 158 4.06 -0.18 -15.08
CA ILE A 158 4.13 1.04 -15.89
C ILE A 158 4.67 2.22 -15.07
N SER A 159 4.18 2.38 -13.84
CA SER A 159 4.52 3.52 -12.98
C SER A 159 5.64 3.22 -11.96
N SER A 160 6.08 1.97 -11.85
CA SER A 160 7.20 1.58 -10.98
C SER A 160 8.57 1.65 -11.70
N PRO A 161 9.69 1.72 -10.94
CA PRO A 161 11.02 1.72 -11.54
C PRO A 161 11.33 0.43 -12.30
N LYS A 162 12.11 0.56 -13.37
CA LYS A 162 12.52 -0.55 -14.24
C LYS A 162 13.76 -1.27 -13.71
N THR A 163 14.66 -0.57 -13.03
CA THR A 163 15.90 -1.13 -12.50
C THR A 163 15.65 -1.96 -11.23
N VAL A 164 16.45 -3.02 -11.01
CA VAL A 164 16.28 -3.92 -9.85
C VAL A 164 16.55 -3.19 -8.54
N GLU A 165 17.61 -2.39 -8.49
CA GLU A 165 17.98 -1.58 -7.34
C GLU A 165 16.95 -0.46 -7.10
N GLY A 166 16.44 0.17 -8.16
CA GLY A 166 15.39 1.17 -8.07
C GLY A 166 14.09 0.62 -7.47
N ARG A 167 13.71 -0.63 -7.82
CA ARG A 167 12.53 -1.30 -7.23
C ARG A 167 12.64 -1.52 -5.73
N TRP A 168 13.83 -1.83 -5.22
CA TRP A 168 14.07 -1.95 -3.78
C TRP A 168 13.91 -0.60 -3.07
N VAL A 169 14.57 0.43 -3.58
CA VAL A 169 14.50 1.79 -3.01
C VAL A 169 13.06 2.31 -3.03
N TYR A 170 12.37 2.12 -4.15
CA TYR A 170 10.96 2.49 -4.31
C TYR A 170 10.05 1.80 -3.30
N GLY A 171 10.18 0.48 -3.13
CA GLY A 171 9.40 -0.25 -2.14
C GLY A 171 9.67 0.24 -0.72
N ILE A 172 10.94 0.40 -0.35
CA ILE A 172 11.34 0.87 0.99
C ILE A 172 10.74 2.24 1.29
N ILE A 173 10.81 3.18 0.35
CA ILE A 173 10.23 4.52 0.50
C ILE A 173 8.71 4.42 0.71
N ILE A 174 8.00 3.60 -0.07
CA ILE A 174 6.56 3.40 0.10
C ILE A 174 6.23 2.87 1.48
N GLY A 175 6.98 1.86 1.96
CA GLY A 175 6.78 1.30 3.29
C GLY A 175 6.97 2.33 4.41
N ILE A 176 8.07 3.09 4.35
CA ILE A 176 8.41 4.16 5.31
C ILE A 176 7.32 5.25 5.31
N VAL A 177 7.01 5.79 4.13
CA VAL A 177 6.02 6.87 3.99
C VAL A 177 4.65 6.40 4.47
N THR A 178 4.30 5.14 4.22
CA THR A 178 3.05 4.57 4.72
C THR A 178 2.97 4.60 6.24
N VAL A 179 4.04 4.21 6.95
CA VAL A 179 4.05 4.25 8.43
C VAL A 179 3.89 5.69 8.92
N ILE A 180 4.60 6.64 8.31
CA ILE A 180 4.55 8.06 8.68
C ILE A 180 3.12 8.60 8.52
N ILE A 181 2.50 8.36 7.36
CA ILE A 181 1.13 8.85 7.10
C ILE A 181 0.13 8.21 8.06
N ARG A 182 0.29 6.92 8.37
CA ARG A 182 -0.65 6.20 9.22
C ARG A 182 -0.58 6.58 10.69
N GLY A 183 0.63 6.85 11.20
CA GLY A 183 0.80 7.38 12.55
C GLY A 183 0.31 8.83 12.61
N PHE A 184 0.94 9.71 11.83
CA PHE A 184 0.93 11.14 12.10
C PHE A 184 -0.01 11.98 11.21
N ALA A 185 -0.49 11.45 10.09
CA ALA A 185 -1.41 12.19 9.21
C ALA A 185 -2.86 11.83 9.51
N LEU A 186 -3.80 12.64 9.00
CA LEU A 186 -5.25 12.45 9.22
C LEU A 186 -5.83 11.20 8.51
N PHE A 187 -5.09 10.59 7.59
CA PHE A 187 -5.61 9.58 6.68
C PHE A 187 -5.17 8.17 7.09
N ALA A 188 -6.11 7.37 7.62
CA ALA A 188 -5.87 5.97 7.97
C ALA A 188 -5.51 5.08 6.76
N GLY A 189 -5.96 5.46 5.56
CA GLY A 189 -5.65 4.83 4.27
C GLY A 189 -4.38 5.37 3.60
N GLY A 190 -3.28 5.53 4.36
CA GLY A 190 -2.07 6.22 3.89
C GLY A 190 -1.30 5.56 2.75
N VAL A 191 -1.56 4.27 2.46
CA VAL A 191 -0.82 3.46 1.48
C VAL A 191 -0.93 4.03 0.07
N MET A 192 -2.11 4.52 -0.34
CA MET A 192 -2.29 5.08 -1.69
C MET A 192 -1.42 6.32 -1.93
N PHE A 193 -1.34 7.21 -0.93
CA PHE A 193 -0.54 8.42 -1.02
C PHE A 193 0.96 8.09 -1.03
N ALA A 194 1.37 7.11 -0.24
CA ALA A 194 2.75 6.62 -0.25
C ALA A 194 3.15 6.07 -1.63
N ILE A 195 2.29 5.27 -2.29
CA ILE A 195 2.55 4.75 -3.64
C ILE A 195 2.58 5.87 -4.67
N LEU A 196 1.66 6.83 -4.62
CA LEU A 196 1.67 7.98 -5.52
C LEU A 196 2.94 8.82 -5.36
N MET A 197 3.42 9.03 -4.13
CA MET A 197 4.68 9.68 -3.85
C MET A 197 5.86 8.89 -4.42
N GLY A 198 5.88 7.57 -4.23
CA GLY A 198 6.88 6.68 -4.84
C GLY A 198 6.91 6.81 -6.36
N ASN A 199 5.74 6.86 -7.02
CA ASN A 199 5.62 6.99 -8.48
C ASN A 199 6.25 8.30 -8.98
N THR A 200 6.12 9.41 -8.24
CA THR A 200 6.78 10.68 -8.58
C THR A 200 8.29 10.53 -8.70
N PHE A 201 8.89 9.78 -7.77
CA PHE A 201 10.34 9.61 -7.68
C PHE A 201 10.87 8.42 -8.50
N ALA A 202 10.00 7.56 -9.04
CA ALA A 202 10.41 6.37 -9.77
C ALA A 202 11.37 6.66 -10.96
N PRO A 203 11.15 7.68 -11.81
CA PRO A 203 12.09 8.02 -12.88
C PRO A 203 13.46 8.47 -12.36
N ILE A 204 13.47 9.26 -11.27
CA ILE A 204 14.70 9.76 -10.64
C ILE A 204 15.50 8.60 -10.04
N MET A 205 14.83 7.61 -9.44
CA MET A 205 15.48 6.41 -8.92
C MET A 205 16.14 5.61 -10.05
N ASP A 206 15.47 5.45 -11.19
CA ASP A 206 16.05 4.74 -12.34
C ASP A 206 17.25 5.46 -12.95
N GLU A 207 17.17 6.79 -13.12
CA GLU A 207 18.30 7.61 -13.58
C GLU A 207 19.49 7.55 -12.59
N GLY A 208 19.23 7.69 -11.29
CA GLY A 208 20.25 7.60 -10.25
C GLY A 208 20.98 6.26 -10.25
N VAL A 209 20.24 5.15 -10.38
CA VAL A 209 20.85 3.80 -10.47
C VAL A 209 21.69 3.64 -11.73
N ARG A 210 21.23 4.17 -12.88
CA ARG A 210 21.99 4.12 -14.14
C ARG A 210 23.27 4.93 -14.06
N ALA A 211 23.21 6.14 -13.54
CA ALA A 211 24.37 7.00 -13.34
C ALA A 211 25.40 6.34 -12.41
N TYR A 212 24.94 5.76 -11.30
CA TYR A 212 25.81 5.03 -10.37
C TYR A 212 26.51 3.84 -11.03
N LYS A 213 25.78 3.04 -11.82
CA LYS A 213 26.37 1.90 -12.55
C LYS A 213 27.38 2.35 -13.61
N LYS A 214 27.10 3.45 -14.31
CA LYS A 214 28.01 4.05 -15.29
C LYS A 214 29.31 4.49 -14.62
N HIS A 215 29.25 5.26 -13.54
CA HIS A 215 30.42 5.68 -12.78
C HIS A 215 31.23 4.50 -12.22
N LYS A 216 30.57 3.46 -11.71
CA LYS A 216 31.26 2.26 -11.23
C LYS A 216 32.03 1.54 -12.34
N LYS A 217 31.46 1.48 -13.54
CA LYS A 217 32.10 0.87 -14.71
C LYS A 217 33.31 1.68 -15.16
N GLU A 218 33.17 3.00 -15.29
CA GLU A 218 34.26 3.92 -15.66
C GLU A 218 35.43 3.85 -14.66
N LYS A 219 35.14 3.76 -13.36
CA LYS A 219 36.16 3.60 -12.33
C LYS A 219 36.91 2.26 -12.47
N ALA A 220 36.17 1.17 -12.69
CA ALA A 220 36.77 -0.15 -12.86
C ALA A 220 37.61 -0.28 -14.14
N GLU A 221 37.28 0.46 -15.20
CA GLU A 221 38.10 0.54 -16.43
C GLU A 221 39.40 1.32 -16.18
N LYS A 222 39.33 2.46 -15.49
CA LYS A 222 40.52 3.23 -15.09
C LYS A 222 41.45 2.44 -14.17
N ASP A 223 40.89 1.72 -13.19
CA ASP A 223 41.69 0.91 -12.27
C ASP A 223 42.41 -0.23 -13.02
N LYS A 224 41.88 -0.73 -14.15
CA LYS A 224 42.56 -1.72 -14.99
C LYS A 224 43.66 -1.12 -15.85
N GLU A 225 43.48 0.08 -16.39
CA GLU A 225 44.51 0.79 -17.16
C GLU A 225 45.73 1.18 -16.30
N VAL A 226 45.55 1.36 -14.99
CA VAL A 226 46.66 1.67 -14.06
C VAL A 226 47.48 0.42 -13.69
N ILE A 227 46.94 -0.79 -13.89
CA ILE A 227 47.58 -2.07 -13.54
C ILE A 227 48.37 -2.66 -14.72
N VAL A 228 48.14 -2.18 -15.95
CA VAL A 228 48.85 -2.59 -17.18
C VAL A 228 50.01 -1.64 -17.44
#